data_AF-A0A4Q0XT65-F1
#
_entry.id   AF-A0A4Q0XT65-F1
#
_cell.length_a   1.000
_cell.length_b   1.000
_cell.length_c   1.000
_cell.angle_alpha   90.00
_cell.angle_beta   90.00
_cell.angle_gamma   90.00
#
_symmetry.space_group_name_H-M   'P 1'
#
loop_
_entity.id
_entity.type
_entity.pdbx_description
1 polymer ?
#
loop_
_entity_poly.entity_id
_entity_poly.type
_entity_poly.pdbx_seq_one_letter_code
_entity_poly.pdbx_strand_id
1 'polypeptide(L)'
;MSQIKLIQHADYIALHLPYNCKVLSSAVLNGGMSKVVSLLNLKVNKNASVCEDAQDTLRNKACTLELPEPTVGMMTAASMKSLGYTKETHKELEVECWVTSGLSNLRRVGDSADEKAQIYRLSFKIFHN
;
A
#
# COMPACT_ATOMS: atom_id res chain seq x y z
N MET A 1 0.98 10.54 17.91
CA MET A 1 1.66 10.49 16.59
C MET A 1 1.99 9.04 16.27
N SER A 2 1.98 8.64 15.00
CA SER A 2 2.41 7.29 14.59
C SER A 2 3.91 7.09 14.87
N GLN A 3 4.32 5.87 15.19
CA GLN A 3 5.74 5.49 15.19
C GLN A 3 6.22 5.11 13.78
N ILE A 4 5.31 4.99 12.82
CA ILE A 4 5.60 4.70 11.41
C ILE A 4 6.08 5.99 10.74
N LYS A 5 7.26 5.93 10.11
CA LYS A 5 7.80 7.05 9.34
C LYS A 5 7.21 7.02 7.92
N LEU A 6 6.44 8.04 7.58
CA LEU A 6 5.89 8.27 6.25
C LEU A 6 6.91 8.98 5.34
N ILE A 7 7.07 8.47 4.13
CA ILE A 7 7.73 9.15 3.01
C ILE A 7 6.70 9.30 1.91
N GLN A 8 6.29 10.53 1.61
CA GLN A 8 5.31 10.84 0.58
C GLN A 8 5.97 11.58 -0.58
N HIS A 9 5.77 11.07 -1.78
CA HIS A 9 6.23 11.66 -3.04
C HIS A 9 5.06 11.73 -4.03
N ALA A 10 5.21 12.49 -5.11
CA ALA A 10 4.19 12.61 -6.15
C ALA A 10 3.80 11.26 -6.79
N ASP A 11 4.74 10.32 -6.77
CA ASP A 11 4.66 9.02 -7.46
C ASP A 11 4.72 7.82 -6.54
N TYR A 12 4.91 7.99 -5.23
CA TYR A 12 4.89 6.85 -4.31
C TYR A 12 4.60 7.30 -2.89
N ILE A 13 4.17 6.32 -2.09
CA ILE A 13 4.15 6.38 -0.63
C ILE A 13 5.00 5.23 -0.12
N ALA A 14 5.92 5.53 0.79
CA ALA A 14 6.63 4.51 1.53
C ALA A 14 6.41 4.69 3.03
N LEU A 15 6.27 3.58 3.74
CA LEU A 15 6.15 3.53 5.20
C LEU A 15 7.31 2.72 5.75
N HIS A 16 8.06 3.31 6.66
CA HIS A 16 9.09 2.62 7.44
C HIS A 16 8.53 2.29 8.81
N LEU A 17 8.50 1.00 9.12
CA LEU A 17 7.99 0.48 10.37
C LEU A 17 9.07 0.56 11.46
N PRO A 18 8.71 0.90 12.71
CA PRO A 18 9.67 1.01 13.81
C PRO A 18 10.37 -0.31 14.16
N TYR A 19 9.82 -1.45 13.74
CA TYR A 19 10.37 -2.79 13.90
C TYR A 19 9.78 -3.74 12.85
N ASN A 20 10.30 -4.96 12.80
CA ASN A 20 9.80 -6.02 11.91
C ASN A 20 8.35 -6.39 12.28
N CYS A 21 7.41 -6.17 11.35
CA CYS A 21 6.00 -6.53 11.54
C CYS A 21 5.63 -7.75 10.70
N LYS A 22 4.81 -8.64 11.28
CA LYS A 22 4.11 -9.68 10.51
C LYS A 22 2.99 -9.04 9.72
N VAL A 23 2.73 -9.50 8.50
CA VAL A 23 1.95 -8.73 7.53
C VAL A 23 1.30 -9.75 6.56
N LEU A 24 -0.03 -9.76 6.33
CA LEU A 24 -0.77 -10.62 5.33
C LEU A 24 -1.32 -9.92 4.06
N SER A 25 -0.79 -10.12 2.84
CA SER A 25 -0.96 -9.20 1.67
C SER A 25 -1.52 -9.84 0.45
N SER A 26 -2.09 -8.99 -0.40
CA SER A 26 -2.12 -9.20 -1.84
C SER A 26 -1.10 -8.41 -2.66
N ALA A 27 -0.19 -7.68 -2.00
CA ALA A 27 0.88 -6.96 -2.66
C ALA A 27 1.64 -7.84 -3.65
N VAL A 28 2.07 -7.23 -4.77
CA VAL A 28 2.80 -7.91 -5.84
C VAL A 28 4.17 -8.34 -5.35
N LEU A 29 4.91 -7.42 -4.73
CA LEU A 29 6.21 -7.71 -4.14
C LEU A 29 6.04 -8.20 -2.68
N ASN A 30 6.56 -9.39 -2.39
CA ASN A 30 6.58 -10.02 -1.07
C ASN A 30 5.18 -10.18 -0.42
N GLY A 31 4.15 -10.40 -1.24
CA GLY A 31 2.77 -10.67 -0.83
C GLY A 31 2.60 -11.93 0.01
N GLY A 32 1.37 -12.20 0.47
CA GLY A 32 1.10 -13.28 1.42
C GLY A 32 1.48 -12.92 2.86
N MET A 33 1.75 -13.96 3.67
CA MET A 33 2.15 -13.83 5.07
C MET A 33 3.67 -13.68 5.16
N SER A 34 4.15 -12.51 5.56
CA SER A 34 5.58 -12.18 5.60
C SER A 34 5.94 -11.31 6.81
N LYS A 35 7.24 -11.22 7.13
CA LYS A 35 7.80 -10.21 8.03
C LYS A 35 8.43 -9.11 7.20
N VAL A 36 8.16 -7.85 7.52
CA VAL A 36 8.62 -6.69 6.76
C VAL A 36 9.03 -5.56 7.67
N VAL A 37 9.83 -4.63 7.13
CA VAL A 37 10.18 -3.37 7.79
C VAL A 37 9.72 -2.15 6.97
N SER A 38 9.37 -2.37 5.70
CA SER A 38 8.95 -1.31 4.79
C SER A 38 7.72 -1.71 3.98
N LEU A 39 6.87 -0.73 3.68
CA LEU A 39 5.78 -0.83 2.73
C LEU A 39 5.97 0.20 1.62
N LEU A 40 5.71 -0.19 0.38
CA LEU A 40 5.77 0.67 -0.80
C LEU A 40 4.44 0.60 -1.56
N ASN A 41 3.84 1.75 -1.82
CA ASN A 41 2.72 1.92 -2.73
C ASN A 41 3.14 2.84 -3.87
N LEU A 42 3.40 2.25 -5.04
CA LEU A 42 3.91 2.95 -6.22
C LEU A 42 2.76 3.41 -7.11
N LYS A 43 2.76 4.68 -7.51
CA LYS A 43 1.82 5.21 -8.49
C LYS A 43 2.18 4.70 -9.88
N VAL A 44 1.20 4.17 -10.60
CA VAL A 44 1.32 3.82 -12.01
C VAL A 44 0.40 4.71 -12.84
N ASN A 45 0.86 5.06 -14.04
CA ASN A 45 0.03 5.77 -15.00
C ASN A 45 -0.87 4.76 -15.71
N LYS A 46 -2.18 5.02 -15.76
CA LYS A 46 -3.17 4.15 -16.42
C LYS A 46 -2.89 3.90 -17.90
N ASN A 47 -2.18 4.84 -18.53
CA ASN A 47 -1.93 4.82 -19.97
C ASN A 47 -0.47 4.45 -20.31
N ALA A 48 0.34 4.07 -19.32
CA ALA A 48 1.71 3.65 -19.59
C ALA A 48 1.70 2.21 -20.13
N SER A 49 2.34 2.00 -21.28
CA SER A 49 2.73 0.67 -21.74
C SER A 49 3.84 0.17 -20.83
N VAL A 50 3.50 -0.61 -19.81
CA VAL A 50 4.49 -1.19 -18.90
C VAL A 50 5.23 -2.30 -19.66
N CYS A 51 6.53 -2.11 -19.90
CA CYS A 51 7.39 -3.07 -20.60
C CYS A 51 8.14 -4.01 -19.63
N GLU A 52 8.15 -3.70 -18.33
CA GLU A 52 8.84 -4.44 -17.26
C GLU A 52 7.82 -5.22 -16.39
N ASP A 53 8.24 -6.33 -15.80
CA ASP A 53 7.41 -7.06 -14.84
C ASP A 53 7.12 -6.21 -13.59
N ALA A 54 5.89 -6.25 -13.09
CA ALA A 54 5.47 -5.42 -11.96
C ALA A 54 6.28 -5.71 -10.68
N GLN A 55 6.67 -6.97 -10.45
CA GLN A 55 7.49 -7.33 -9.30
C GLN A 55 8.89 -6.72 -9.42
N ASP A 56 9.47 -6.73 -10.61
CA ASP A 56 10.80 -6.17 -10.89
C ASP A 56 10.79 -4.64 -10.79
N THR A 57 9.77 -3.97 -11.34
CA THR A 57 9.60 -2.51 -11.16
C THR A 57 9.53 -2.12 -9.69
N LEU A 58 8.77 -2.86 -8.87
CA LEU A 58 8.67 -2.58 -7.43
C LEU A 58 10.00 -2.83 -6.70
N ARG A 59 10.69 -3.93 -7.03
CA ARG A 59 12.00 -4.25 -6.46
C ARG A 59 13.03 -3.17 -6.80
N ASN A 60 13.13 -2.81 -8.08
CA ASN A 60 14.04 -1.78 -8.58
C ASN A 60 13.73 -0.43 -7.94
N LYS A 61 12.45 -0.09 -7.77
CA LYS A 61 12.04 1.14 -7.10
C LYS A 61 12.40 1.12 -5.61
N ALA A 62 12.17 0.01 -4.90
CA ALA A 62 12.55 -0.12 -3.50
C ALA A 62 14.07 0.00 -3.30
N CYS A 63 14.88 -0.62 -4.17
CA CYS A 63 16.33 -0.49 -4.16
C CYS A 63 16.78 0.96 -4.44
N THR A 64 16.20 1.62 -5.44
CA THR A 64 16.51 3.02 -5.79
C THR A 64 16.21 3.99 -4.66
N LEU A 65 15.17 3.70 -3.88
CA LEU A 65 14.78 4.49 -2.70
C LEU A 65 15.51 4.08 -1.42
N GLU A 66 16.42 3.10 -1.51
CA GLU A 66 17.14 2.53 -0.37
C GLU A 66 16.19 2.12 0.77
N LEU A 67 15.02 1.58 0.41
CA LEU A 67 14.06 1.13 1.42
C LEU A 67 14.64 -0.06 2.18
N PRO A 68 14.56 -0.06 3.52
CA PRO A 68 15.06 -1.19 4.28
C PRO A 68 14.23 -2.45 3.99
N GLU A 69 14.93 -3.57 3.85
CA GLU A 69 14.34 -4.87 3.53
C GLU A 69 13.96 -5.63 4.82
N PRO A 70 12.93 -6.51 4.79
CA PRO A 70 12.11 -6.84 3.64
C PRO A 70 11.04 -5.78 3.33
N THR A 71 10.90 -5.41 2.05
CA THR A 71 9.85 -4.48 1.58
C THR A 71 8.66 -5.21 0.99
N VAL A 72 7.43 -4.86 1.40
CA VAL A 72 6.20 -5.26 0.70
C VAL A 72 5.76 -4.15 -0.24
N GLY A 73 5.48 -4.49 -1.50
CA GLY A 73 5.23 -3.49 -2.55
C GLY A 73 3.95 -3.75 -3.34
N MET A 74 3.14 -2.71 -3.52
CA MET A 74 1.98 -2.71 -4.42
C MET A 74 1.99 -1.50 -5.35
N MET A 75 1.18 -1.55 -6.40
CA MET A 75 0.99 -0.46 -7.35
C MET A 75 -0.45 0.04 -7.32
N THR A 76 -0.65 1.32 -7.60
CA THR A 76 -1.98 1.93 -7.69
C THR A 76 -2.03 3.05 -8.73
N ALA A 77 -3.19 3.25 -9.36
CA ALA A 77 -3.45 4.43 -10.19
C ALA A 77 -4.00 5.61 -9.36
N ALA A 78 -4.21 5.43 -8.05
CA ALA A 78 -4.70 6.49 -7.17
C ALA A 78 -3.68 7.64 -7.03
N SER A 79 -4.17 8.84 -6.76
CA SER A 79 -3.31 9.99 -6.52
C SER A 79 -2.63 9.88 -5.18
N MET A 80 -1.31 10.08 -5.09
CA MET A 80 -0.60 10.12 -3.80
C MET A 80 -1.05 11.29 -2.92
N LYS A 81 -1.67 12.33 -3.50
CA LYS A 81 -2.29 13.44 -2.76
C LYS A 81 -3.55 13.04 -2.00
N SER A 82 -4.13 11.88 -2.33
CA SER A 82 -5.34 11.35 -1.69
C SER A 82 -5.06 10.53 -0.43
N LEU A 83 -3.82 10.53 0.06
CA LEU A 83 -3.44 9.79 1.26
C LEU A 83 -4.25 10.29 2.46
N GLY A 84 -5.19 9.46 2.90
CA GLY A 84 -5.89 9.58 4.16
C GLY A 84 -5.19 8.76 5.23
N TYR A 85 -5.19 9.29 6.46
CA TYR A 85 -4.65 8.62 7.63
C TYR A 85 -5.66 8.74 8.78
N THR A 86 -5.95 7.64 9.45
CA THR A 86 -6.64 7.64 10.73
C THR A 86 -5.98 6.68 11.70
N LYS A 87 -6.12 6.97 12.99
CA LYS A 87 -5.60 6.16 14.07
C LYS A 87 -6.61 6.11 15.20
N GLU A 88 -6.91 4.89 15.64
CA GLU A 88 -7.80 4.62 16.76
C GLU A 88 -7.07 3.80 17.81
N THR A 89 -7.22 4.18 19.08
CA THR A 89 -6.61 3.47 20.20
C THR A 89 -7.72 3.04 21.15
N HIS A 90 -7.77 1.75 21.47
CA HIS A 90 -8.70 1.19 22.44
C HIS A 90 -7.95 0.31 23.43
N LYS A 91 -7.83 0.79 24.67
CA LYS A 91 -6.98 0.20 25.71
C LYS A 91 -5.53 0.10 25.23
N GLU A 92 -4.98 -1.11 25.14
CA GLU A 92 -3.61 -1.40 24.73
C GLU A 92 -3.49 -1.65 23.22
N LEU A 93 -4.59 -1.65 22.47
CA LEU A 93 -4.60 -1.88 21.03
C LEU A 93 -4.64 -0.55 20.28
N GLU A 94 -3.71 -0.39 19.35
CA GLU A 94 -3.66 0.73 18.42
C GLU A 94 -3.84 0.22 16.98
N VAL A 95 -4.73 0.89 16.24
CA VAL A 95 -5.02 0.58 14.85
C VAL A 95 -4.75 1.82 14.01
N GLU A 96 -3.89 1.67 13.01
CA GLU A 96 -3.58 2.72 12.04
C GLU A 96 -4.07 2.33 10.64
N CYS A 97 -4.75 3.25 9.97
CA CYS A 97 -5.28 3.04 8.62
C CYS A 97 -4.73 4.13 7.69
N TRP A 98 -4.04 3.68 6.64
CA TRP A 98 -3.43 4.51 5.61
C TRP A 98 -4.05 4.15 4.26
N VAL A 99 -4.70 5.11 3.60
CA VAL A 99 -5.50 4.83 2.39
C VAL A 99 -5.19 5.82 1.30
N THR A 100 -4.98 5.33 0.08
CA THR A 100 -5.06 6.15 -1.13
C THR A 100 -6.37 5.85 -1.83
N SER A 101 -7.07 6.89 -2.31
CA SER A 101 -8.35 6.76 -3.00
C SER A 101 -8.23 7.19 -4.46
N GLY A 102 -8.68 6.32 -5.37
CA GLY A 102 -8.84 6.65 -6.77
C GLY A 102 -10.24 7.19 -7.03
N LEU A 103 -10.35 8.41 -7.55
CA LEU A 103 -11.64 9.02 -7.88
C LEU A 103 -12.33 8.37 -9.09
N SER A 104 -11.65 7.47 -9.81
CA SER A 104 -12.21 6.80 -10.99
C SER A 104 -13.15 5.64 -10.67
N ASN A 105 -13.23 5.19 -9.42
CA ASN A 105 -14.17 4.17 -8.97
C ASN A 105 -14.86 4.65 -7.70
N LEU A 106 -15.47 5.82 -7.78
CA LEU A 106 -16.15 6.50 -6.67
C LEU A 106 -17.41 5.68 -6.32
N ARG A 107 -17.22 4.66 -5.49
CA ARG A 107 -18.29 3.86 -4.88
C ARG A 107 -18.26 4.03 -3.38
N ARG A 108 -19.44 4.12 -2.77
CA ARG A 108 -19.62 4.01 -1.33
C ARG A 108 -19.42 2.55 -0.92
N VAL A 109 -18.96 2.34 0.31
CA VAL A 109 -18.96 1.00 0.91
C VAL A 109 -20.41 0.49 0.91
N GLY A 110 -20.67 -0.62 0.21
CA GLY A 110 -22.00 -1.21 0.06
C GLY A 110 -22.71 -0.93 -1.27
N ASP A 111 -22.14 -0.14 -2.17
CA ASP A 111 -22.71 0.04 -3.51
C ASP A 111 -22.63 -1.26 -4.33
N SER A 112 -23.69 -1.52 -5.11
CA SER A 112 -23.75 -2.67 -6.01
C SER A 112 -22.72 -2.54 -7.14
N ALA A 113 -22.14 -3.66 -7.57
CA ALA A 113 -21.18 -3.66 -8.66
C ALA A 113 -21.90 -3.62 -10.03
N ASP A 114 -21.76 -2.51 -10.77
CA ASP A 114 -22.41 -2.31 -12.08
C ASP A 114 -21.74 -3.05 -13.25
N GLU A 115 -20.61 -3.73 -13.03
CA GLU A 115 -19.88 -4.42 -14.11
C GLU A 115 -19.52 -5.86 -13.71
N LYS A 116 -19.50 -6.76 -14.70
CA LYS A 116 -19.06 -8.16 -14.57
C LYS A 116 -17.81 -8.20 -13.69
N ALA A 117 -17.85 -9.01 -12.64
CA ALA A 117 -16.84 -9.10 -11.60
C ALA A 117 -15.40 -9.05 -12.13
N GLN A 118 -14.83 -7.84 -12.18
CA GLN A 118 -13.39 -7.66 -12.20
C GLN A 118 -12.96 -7.49 -10.75
N ILE A 119 -12.14 -8.44 -10.30
CA ILE A 119 -11.62 -8.49 -8.95
C ILE A 119 -10.63 -7.34 -8.77
N TYR A 120 -11.09 -6.21 -8.22
CA TYR A 120 -10.20 -5.17 -7.72
C TYR A 120 -9.91 -5.45 -6.26
N ARG A 121 -8.65 -5.84 -5.97
CA ARG A 121 -8.22 -6.20 -4.62
C ARG A 121 -7.72 -4.96 -3.90
N LEU A 122 -8.52 -4.43 -2.97
CA LEU A 122 -8.09 -3.42 -2.00
C LEU A 122 -7.52 -4.15 -0.78
N SER A 123 -6.19 -4.19 -0.65
CA SER A 123 -5.54 -4.82 0.50
C SER A 123 -5.48 -3.85 1.67
N PHE A 124 -6.26 -4.14 2.73
CA PHE A 124 -6.00 -3.62 4.06
C PHE A 124 -5.12 -4.61 4.81
N LYS A 125 -4.03 -4.14 5.41
CA LYS A 125 -3.24 -4.91 6.38
C LYS A 125 -3.10 -4.12 7.66
N ILE A 126 -3.68 -4.65 8.72
CA ILE A 126 -3.33 -4.28 10.09
C ILE A 126 -2.94 -5.60 10.76
N PHE A 127 -1.69 -5.68 11.22
CA PHE A 127 -1.24 -6.71 12.14
C PHE A 127 -0.40 -6.01 13.19
N HIS A 128 -0.78 -6.18 14.44
CA HIS A 128 0.10 -6.08 15.60
C HIS A 128 -0.21 -7.25 16.53
N ASN A 129 0.85 -7.83 17.09
CA ASN A 129 0.75 -8.66 18.28
C ASN A 129 0.57 -7.74 19.48
#